data_AF-A0A7S3NIX0-F1
#
_entry.id   AF-A0A7S3NIX0-F1
#
_cell.length_a   1.000
_cell.length_b   1.000
_cell.length_c   1.000
_cell.angle_alpha   90.00
_cell.angle_beta   90.00
_cell.angle_gamma   90.00
#
_symmetry.space_group_name_H-M   'P 1'
#
loop_
_entity.id
_entity.type
_entity.pdbx_description
1 polymer ?
#
loop_
_entity_poly.entity_id
_entity_poly.type
_entity_poly.pdbx_seq_one_letter_code
_entity_poly.pdbx_strand_id
1 'polypeptide(L)'
;MAWAKRDVIPNVKDNFSVVQRGVAVLDNFYVRSLNGRDTFLNVPFGQLTESHFVTATENLALFQAVLILERLDHSFQQLYQRLNWCMPAKGLMRQNVGKGDDSIVFSKSQLDSIANINHFDSRLYNFADSLAQAFENNLDEQKAPRKCNENVSLVAM
;
A
#
# COMPACT_ATOMS: atom_id res chain seq x y z
N MET A 1 11.37 -38.92 9.78
CA MET A 1 11.16 -37.47 9.96
C MET A 1 9.66 -37.20 9.93
N ALA A 2 9.07 -37.05 11.10
CA ALA A 2 7.65 -36.77 11.27
C ALA A 2 7.41 -35.28 11.06
N TRP A 3 6.65 -34.92 10.04
CA TRP A 3 6.13 -33.57 9.86
C TRP A 3 5.01 -33.37 10.86
N ALA A 4 5.11 -32.29 11.64
CA ALA A 4 4.19 -31.96 12.72
C ALA A 4 2.74 -31.99 12.24
N LYS A 5 1.89 -32.67 13.02
CA LYS A 5 0.43 -32.61 12.90
C LYS A 5 0.04 -31.13 12.95
N ARG A 6 -0.69 -30.65 11.94
CA ARG A 6 -1.37 -29.36 12.01
C ARG A 6 -2.33 -29.45 13.17
N ASP A 7 -2.02 -28.75 14.26
CA ASP A 7 -3.00 -28.49 15.30
C ASP A 7 -4.17 -27.76 14.65
N VAL A 8 -5.31 -28.43 14.65
CA VAL A 8 -6.61 -27.85 14.29
C VAL A 8 -6.85 -26.74 15.31
N ILE A 9 -6.65 -25.50 14.89
CA ILE A 9 -6.99 -24.33 15.70
C ILE A 9 -8.48 -24.46 16.06
N PRO A 10 -8.85 -24.45 17.36
CA PRO A 10 -10.22 -24.62 17.77
C PRO A 10 -11.11 -23.59 17.08
N ASN A 11 -12.28 -24.06 16.62
CA ASN A 11 -13.32 -23.24 16.04
C ASN A 11 -13.91 -22.35 17.14
N VAL A 12 -13.24 -21.24 17.44
CA VAL A 12 -13.75 -20.25 18.37
C VAL A 12 -14.88 -19.52 17.65
N LYS A 13 -16.11 -19.74 18.13
CA LYS A 13 -17.27 -18.91 17.80
C LYS A 13 -17.06 -17.53 18.42
N ASP A 14 -16.08 -16.78 17.93
CA ASP A 14 -15.87 -15.43 18.39
C ASP A 14 -16.80 -14.49 17.62
N ASN A 15 -17.63 -13.80 18.39
CA ASN A 15 -18.46 -12.66 18.00
C ASN A 15 -17.59 -11.43 17.67
N PHE A 16 -16.48 -11.59 16.95
CA PHE A 16 -15.76 -10.48 16.38
C PHE A 16 -16.56 -9.93 15.21
N SER A 17 -16.89 -8.63 15.25
CA SER A 17 -17.49 -7.94 14.11
C SER A 17 -16.57 -8.08 12.89
N VAL A 18 -17.10 -7.99 11.67
CA VAL A 18 -16.30 -8.07 10.43
C VAL A 18 -15.11 -7.09 10.47
N VAL A 19 -15.26 -5.97 11.18
CA VAL A 19 -14.22 -4.96 11.47
C VAL A 19 -13.09 -5.52 12.36
N GLN A 20 -13.41 -6.36 13.34
CA GLN A 20 -12.45 -6.94 14.29
C GLN A 20 -11.72 -8.18 13.74
N ARG A 21 -12.29 -8.93 12.79
CA ARG A 21 -11.59 -10.08 12.17
C ARG A 21 -10.42 -9.64 11.30
N GLY A 22 -10.47 -8.41 10.78
CA GLY A 22 -9.32 -7.71 10.25
C GLY A 22 -8.54 -6.99 11.36
N VAL A 23 -8.02 -7.71 12.37
CA VAL A 23 -7.31 -7.15 13.54
C VAL A 23 -6.20 -6.12 13.15
N ALA A 24 -5.69 -6.18 11.93
CA ALA A 24 -4.65 -5.34 11.36
C ALA A 24 -5.14 -4.41 10.20
N VAL A 25 -6.46 -4.31 9.97
CA VAL A 25 -7.06 -3.40 8.99
C VAL A 25 -7.17 -2.01 9.61
N LEU A 26 -6.05 -1.28 9.48
CA LEU A 26 -6.03 0.16 9.21
C LEU A 26 -6.47 1.07 10.38
N ASP A 27 -5.66 1.25 11.42
CA ASP A 27 -5.62 2.56 12.09
C ASP A 27 -4.42 3.31 11.54
N ASN A 28 -4.67 4.09 10.51
CA ASN A 28 -3.66 4.89 9.81
C ASN A 28 -2.40 4.07 9.51
N PHE A 29 -2.61 2.93 8.87
CA PHE A 29 -1.58 1.93 8.60
C PHE A 29 -0.39 2.53 7.85
N TYR A 30 -0.64 3.41 6.87
CA TYR A 30 0.44 4.01 6.09
C TYR A 30 1.24 5.02 6.92
N VAL A 31 0.58 5.84 7.74
CA VAL A 31 1.28 6.74 8.68
C VAL A 31 2.18 5.94 9.62
N ARG A 32 1.68 4.85 10.21
CA ARG A 32 2.47 3.97 11.08
C ARG A 32 3.66 3.36 10.35
N SER A 33 3.42 2.87 9.13
CA SER A 33 4.45 2.21 8.32
C SER A 33 5.57 3.17 7.94
N LEU A 34 5.24 4.39 7.52
CA LEU A 34 6.21 5.42 7.14
C LEU A 34 7.02 5.95 8.32
N ASN A 35 6.47 5.94 9.53
CA ASN A 35 7.21 6.31 10.74
C ASN A 35 8.07 5.16 11.29
N GLY A 36 7.92 3.96 10.73
CA GLY A 36 8.76 2.81 11.03
C GLY A 36 8.30 1.98 12.23
N ARG A 37 9.16 1.02 12.61
CA ARG A 37 8.83 -0.08 13.53
C ARG A 37 8.32 0.39 14.89
N ASP A 38 8.91 1.44 15.45
CA ASP A 38 8.58 1.91 16.79
C ASP A 38 7.15 2.46 16.85
N THR A 39 6.79 3.37 15.93
CA THR A 39 5.41 3.86 15.80
C THR A 39 4.43 2.74 15.47
N PHE A 40 4.84 1.79 14.63
CA PHE A 40 3.97 0.69 14.23
C PHE A 40 3.62 -0.26 15.39
N LEU A 41 4.59 -0.61 16.23
CA LEU A 41 4.39 -1.61 17.29
C LEU A 41 4.03 -1.01 18.65
N ASN A 42 4.53 0.19 18.97
CA ASN A 42 4.50 0.71 20.34
C ASN A 42 3.47 1.82 20.55
N VAL A 43 3.03 2.53 19.50
CA VAL A 43 1.95 3.51 19.63
C VAL A 43 0.60 2.78 19.64
N PRO A 44 -0.23 2.91 20.68
CA PRO A 44 -1.51 2.21 20.71
C PRO A 44 -2.46 2.66 19.58
N PHE A 45 -3.42 1.80 19.25
CA PHE A 45 -4.50 2.13 18.30
C PHE A 45 -5.30 3.35 18.77
N GLY A 46 -5.61 4.26 17.85
CA GLY A 46 -6.30 5.52 18.11
C GLY A 46 -5.46 6.58 18.83
N GLN A 47 -4.17 6.34 19.06
CA GLN A 47 -3.27 7.26 19.77
C GLN A 47 -2.22 7.91 18.85
N LEU A 48 -2.42 7.83 17.53
CA LEU A 48 -1.64 8.67 16.62
C LEU A 48 -2.03 10.14 16.80
N THR A 49 -1.06 11.00 16.53
CA THR A 49 -1.17 12.44 16.74
C THR A 49 -0.77 13.16 15.46
N GLU A 50 -1.04 14.47 15.40
CA GLU A 50 -0.62 15.31 14.28
C GLU A 50 0.88 15.23 14.02
N SER A 51 1.72 15.11 15.05
CA SER A 51 3.18 14.97 14.87
C SER A 51 3.57 13.69 14.13
N HIS A 52 2.83 12.59 14.36
CA HIS A 52 3.04 11.35 13.61
C HIS A 52 2.66 11.53 12.13
N PHE A 53 1.57 12.23 11.84
CA PHE A 53 1.17 12.54 10.48
C PHE A 53 2.20 13.42 9.75
N VAL A 54 2.71 14.47 10.40
CA VAL A 54 3.75 15.35 9.83
C VAL A 54 5.00 14.55 9.51
N THR A 55 5.48 13.73 10.46
CA THR A 55 6.67 12.87 10.26
C THR A 55 6.46 11.91 9.08
N ALA A 56 5.27 11.31 8.95
CA ALA A 56 4.99 10.39 7.85
C ALA A 56 4.97 11.11 6.49
N THR A 57 4.45 12.33 6.46
CA THR A 57 4.45 13.20 5.26
C THR A 57 5.88 13.57 4.84
N GLU A 58 6.71 13.97 5.80
CA GLU A 58 8.13 14.25 5.58
C GLU A 58 8.87 13.01 5.06
N ASN A 59 8.65 11.85 5.67
CA ASN A 59 9.26 10.60 5.24
C ASN A 59 8.80 10.19 3.83
N LEU A 60 7.52 10.35 3.50
CA LEU A 60 7.01 10.06 2.16
C LEU A 60 7.64 10.95 1.09
N ALA A 61 7.91 12.23 1.42
CA ALA A 61 8.54 13.17 0.50
C ALA A 61 10.00 12.82 0.15
N LEU A 62 10.65 11.95 0.92
CA LEU A 62 12.02 11.48 0.64
C LEU A 62 12.08 10.44 -0.49
N PHE A 63 10.96 9.80 -0.84
CA PHE A 63 10.93 8.79 -1.89
C PHE A 63 11.07 9.42 -3.28
N GLN A 64 11.83 8.79 -4.16
CA GLN A 64 12.00 9.28 -5.53
C GLN A 64 10.82 8.94 -6.46
N ALA A 65 9.94 8.02 -6.03
CA ALA A 65 8.72 7.65 -6.74
C ALA A 65 7.62 7.29 -5.73
N VAL A 66 6.39 7.69 -6.01
CA VAL A 66 5.20 7.41 -5.20
C VAL A 66 4.09 6.97 -6.15
N LEU A 67 3.62 5.74 -6.01
CA LEU A 67 2.69 5.13 -6.96
C LEU A 67 1.28 5.06 -6.38
N ILE A 68 0.28 5.43 -7.19
CA ILE A 68 -1.13 5.37 -6.81
C ILE A 68 -1.80 4.20 -7.53
N LEU A 69 -2.43 3.31 -6.77
CA LEU A 69 -2.98 2.05 -7.29
C LEU A 69 -4.09 2.30 -8.32
N GLU A 70 -4.94 3.29 -8.07
CA GLU A 70 -6.07 3.70 -8.91
C GLU A 70 -5.63 4.13 -10.32
N ARG A 71 -4.38 4.56 -10.46
CA ARG A 71 -3.76 4.96 -11.75
C ARG A 71 -2.40 4.31 -11.96
N LEU A 72 -2.24 3.07 -11.51
CA LEU A 72 -0.95 2.41 -11.41
C LEU A 72 -0.19 2.34 -12.75
N ASP A 73 -0.88 2.12 -13.87
CA ASP A 73 -0.28 2.12 -15.21
C ASP A 73 0.45 3.42 -15.53
N HIS A 74 -0.13 4.55 -15.09
CA HIS A 74 0.47 5.87 -15.24
C HIS A 74 1.61 6.07 -14.24
N SER A 75 1.36 5.77 -12.96
CA SER A 75 2.38 5.97 -11.93
C SER A 75 3.63 5.13 -12.17
N PHE A 76 3.53 3.95 -12.80
CA PHE A 76 4.70 3.15 -13.17
C PHE A 76 5.71 3.88 -14.06
N GLN A 77 5.29 4.90 -14.83
CA GLN A 77 6.21 5.71 -15.62
C GLN A 77 7.26 6.41 -14.76
N GLN A 78 6.94 6.72 -13.50
CA GLN A 78 7.90 7.24 -12.53
C GLN A 78 9.09 6.30 -12.34
N LEU A 79 8.87 4.99 -12.25
CA LEU A 79 9.96 4.02 -12.08
C LEU A 79 10.89 4.00 -13.30
N TYR A 80 10.32 4.04 -14.50
CA TYR A 80 11.11 3.96 -15.73
C TYR A 80 11.93 5.21 -15.99
N GLN A 81 11.33 6.38 -15.78
CA GLN A 81 11.97 7.63 -16.16
C GLN A 81 12.82 8.25 -15.05
N ARG A 82 12.40 8.13 -13.78
CA ARG A 82 13.09 8.73 -12.62
C ARG A 82 14.11 7.77 -12.00
N LEU A 83 13.81 6.48 -11.97
CA LEU A 83 14.70 5.46 -11.39
C LEU A 83 15.47 4.67 -12.45
N ASN A 84 15.28 4.98 -13.74
CA ASN A 84 15.90 4.28 -14.87
C ASN A 84 15.63 2.75 -14.86
N TRP A 85 14.48 2.35 -14.31
CA TRP A 85 14.05 0.96 -14.38
C TRP A 85 13.74 0.60 -15.83
N CYS A 86 13.96 -0.67 -16.18
CA CYS A 86 13.54 -1.15 -17.48
C CYS A 86 12.07 -1.56 -17.45
N MET A 87 11.36 -1.27 -18.53
CA MET A 87 9.99 -1.73 -18.71
C MET A 87 10.01 -3.22 -19.09
N PRO A 88 9.31 -4.08 -18.33
CA PRO A 88 9.20 -5.49 -18.68
C PRO A 88 8.52 -5.65 -20.05
N ALA A 89 8.89 -6.69 -20.79
CA ALA A 89 8.21 -7.06 -22.01
C ALA A 89 6.71 -7.27 -21.71
N LYS A 90 5.84 -6.89 -22.66
CA LYS A 90 4.38 -6.85 -22.50
C LYS A 90 3.84 -8.12 -21.81
N GLY A 91 3.02 -7.97 -20.77
CA GLY A 91 2.22 -9.05 -20.19
C GLY A 91 2.40 -9.33 -18.69
N LEU A 92 3.40 -8.74 -18.02
CA LEU A 92 3.70 -9.04 -16.60
C LEU A 92 3.18 -8.02 -15.58
N MET A 93 2.74 -6.84 -16.03
CA MET A 93 2.45 -5.71 -15.12
C MET A 93 1.09 -5.79 -14.43
N ARG A 94 0.14 -6.57 -14.96
CA ARG A 94 -1.21 -6.70 -14.42
C ARG A 94 -1.54 -8.14 -14.11
N GLN A 95 -1.22 -8.57 -12.91
CA GLN A 95 -1.91 -9.68 -12.28
C GLN A 95 -2.68 -9.10 -11.09
N ASN A 96 -3.99 -8.88 -11.26
CA ASN A 96 -4.87 -8.77 -10.10
C ASN A 96 -4.89 -10.15 -9.45
N VAL A 97 -4.00 -10.37 -8.49
CA VAL A 97 -3.93 -11.60 -7.71
C VAL A 97 -5.08 -11.60 -6.71
N GLY A 98 -6.25 -12.03 -7.20
CA GLY A 98 -7.48 -12.17 -6.42
C GLY A 98 -8.57 -11.20 -6.87
N LYS A 99 -9.81 -11.70 -6.90
CA LYS A 99 -10.98 -10.83 -6.81
C LYS A 99 -11.12 -10.49 -5.32
N GLY A 100 -11.33 -9.21 -5.00
CA GLY A 100 -11.82 -8.85 -3.68
C GLY A 100 -13.08 -9.66 -3.36
N ASP A 101 -13.38 -9.83 -2.09
CA ASP A 101 -14.64 -10.44 -1.70
C ASP A 101 -15.77 -9.43 -1.93
N ASP A 102 -16.34 -9.46 -3.14
CA ASP A 102 -17.46 -8.59 -3.55
C ASP A 102 -18.74 -8.82 -2.71
N SER A 103 -18.77 -9.86 -1.86
CA SER A 103 -19.86 -10.06 -0.91
C SER A 103 -19.76 -9.16 0.33
N ILE A 104 -18.59 -8.54 0.56
CA ILE A 104 -18.39 -7.59 1.66
C ILE A 104 -18.95 -6.22 1.24
N VAL A 105 -20.13 -5.90 1.79
CA VAL A 105 -20.77 -4.59 1.63
C VAL A 105 -20.77 -3.89 2.98
N PHE A 106 -20.15 -2.71 3.05
CA PHE A 106 -20.16 -1.88 4.25
C PHE A 106 -21.39 -0.98 4.28
N SER A 107 -22.02 -0.88 5.45
CA SER A 107 -23.05 0.13 5.70
C SER A 107 -22.43 1.54 5.76
N LYS A 108 -23.26 2.57 5.63
CA LYS A 108 -22.80 3.96 5.76
C LYS A 108 -22.13 4.23 7.11
N SER A 109 -22.72 3.75 8.21
CA SER A 109 -22.13 3.92 9.55
C SER A 109 -20.79 3.20 9.72
N GLN A 110 -20.61 2.05 9.05
CA GLN A 110 -19.32 1.36 9.04
C GLN A 110 -18.28 2.15 8.25
N LEU A 111 -18.64 2.70 7.09
CA LEU A 111 -17.75 3.55 6.29
C LEU A 111 -17.34 4.81 7.06
N ASP A 112 -18.27 5.46 7.75
CA ASP A 112 -17.97 6.65 8.55
C ASP A 112 -17.03 6.32 9.73
N SER A 113 -17.22 5.16 10.37
CA SER A 113 -16.30 4.67 11.40
C SER A 113 -14.89 4.40 10.86
N ILE A 114 -14.79 3.73 9.71
CA ILE A 114 -13.51 3.45 9.03
C ILE A 114 -12.80 4.76 8.67
N ALA A 115 -13.54 5.73 8.11
CA ALA A 115 -12.99 7.04 7.74
C ALA A 115 -12.50 7.82 8.96
N ASN A 116 -13.23 7.78 10.07
CA ASN A 116 -12.82 8.46 11.31
C ASN A 116 -11.54 7.85 11.90
N ILE A 117 -11.44 6.52 11.91
CA ILE A 117 -10.23 5.83 12.38
C ILE A 117 -9.04 6.14 11.45
N ASN A 118 -9.26 6.21 10.13
CA ASN A 118 -8.21 6.42 9.12
C ASN A 118 -8.07 7.86 8.61
N HIS A 119 -8.41 8.85 9.43
CA HIS A 119 -8.42 10.23 8.97
C HIS A 119 -7.02 10.75 8.61
N PHE A 120 -5.95 10.29 9.27
CA PHE A 120 -4.58 10.63 8.88
C PHE A 120 -4.14 9.93 7.61
N ASP A 121 -4.47 8.66 7.40
CA ASP A 121 -4.19 7.96 6.14
C ASP A 121 -4.95 8.61 4.98
N SER A 122 -6.17 9.10 5.21
CA SER A 122 -6.94 9.84 4.20
C SER A 122 -6.24 11.14 3.80
N ARG A 123 -5.70 11.88 4.78
CA ARG A 123 -4.91 13.10 4.54
C ARG A 123 -3.57 12.79 3.87
N LEU A 124 -2.90 11.73 4.30
CA LEU A 124 -1.63 11.27 3.75
C LEU A 124 -1.81 10.80 2.30
N TYR A 125 -2.91 10.11 1.97
CA TYR A 125 -3.25 9.74 0.61
C TYR A 125 -3.40 10.97 -0.28
N ASN A 126 -4.11 12.02 0.16
CA ASN A 126 -4.22 13.25 -0.64
C ASN A 126 -2.86 13.92 -0.88
N PHE A 127 -1.97 13.90 0.11
CA PHE A 127 -0.60 14.37 -0.05
C PHE A 127 0.19 13.49 -1.02
N ALA A 128 0.12 12.16 -0.87
CA ALA A 128 0.77 11.18 -1.74
C ALA A 128 0.31 11.33 -3.19
N ASP A 129 -0.99 11.56 -3.40
CA ASP A 129 -1.62 11.80 -4.68
C ASP A 129 -1.04 13.04 -5.36
N SER A 130 -0.96 14.15 -4.61
CA SER A 130 -0.38 15.41 -5.08
C SER A 130 1.10 15.27 -5.41
N LEU A 131 1.86 14.54 -4.57
CA LEU A 131 3.28 14.28 -4.77
C LEU A 131 3.53 13.40 -6.01
N ALA A 132 2.73 12.34 -6.18
CA ALA A 132 2.77 11.49 -7.36
C ALA A 132 2.47 12.28 -8.64
N GLN A 133 1.43 13.13 -8.63
CA GLN A 133 1.14 14.03 -9.75
C GLN A 133 2.30 14.97 -10.04
N ALA A 134 2.93 15.55 -9.01
CA ALA A 134 4.11 16.39 -9.21
C ALA A 134 5.27 15.61 -9.85
N PHE A 135 5.49 14.35 -9.47
CA PHE A 135 6.50 13.51 -10.13
C PHE A 135 6.15 13.18 -11.57
N GLU A 136 4.87 12.92 -11.83
CA GLU A 136 4.32 12.59 -13.15
C GLU A 136 4.39 13.77 -14.11
N ASN A 137 4.07 14.99 -13.65
CA ASN A 137 4.16 16.22 -14.46
C ASN A 137 5.60 16.59 -14.84
N ASN A 138 6.60 16.06 -14.14
CA ASN A 138 8.01 16.25 -14.44
C ASN A 138 8.60 15.11 -15.29
N LEU A 139 7.75 14.21 -15.82
CA LEU A 139 8.19 13.18 -16.76
C LEU A 139 8.30 13.77 -18.17
N ASP A 140 9.26 13.27 -18.92
CA ASP A 140 9.43 13.62 -20.33
C ASP A 140 8.53 12.71 -21.16
N GLU A 141 7.44 13.28 -21.70
CA GLU A 141 6.47 12.56 -22.54
C GLU A 141 7.11 11.94 -23.80
N GLN A 142 8.25 12.47 -24.25
CA GLN A 142 8.95 11.99 -25.44
C GLN A 142 10.02 10.96 -25.11
N LYS A 143 10.37 10.78 -23.83
CA LYS A 143 11.38 9.82 -23.40
C LYS A 143 10.81 8.41 -23.37
N ALA A 144 11.13 7.64 -24.41
CA ALA A 144 10.79 6.21 -24.44
C ALA A 144 11.46 5.45 -23.28
N PRO A 145 10.72 4.62 -22.52
CA PRO A 145 11.30 3.83 -21.45
C PRO A 145 12.28 2.79 -22.00
N ARG A 146 13.36 2.53 -21.25
CA ARG A 146 14.33 1.48 -21.58
C ARG A 146 13.63 0.12 -21.56
N LYS A 147 13.75 -0.68 -22.61
CA LYS A 147 13.27 -2.08 -22.60
C LYS A 147 14.20 -2.97 -21.78
N CYS A 148 13.65 -3.92 -21.03
CA CYS A 148 14.47 -4.93 -20.37
C CYS A 148 15.12 -5.86 -21.41
N ASN A 149 16.36 -6.30 -21.17
CA ASN A 149 16.98 -7.36 -21.97
C ASN A 149 16.28 -8.69 -21.63
N GLU A 150 15.73 -9.37 -22.63
CA GLU A 150 15.01 -10.65 -22.48
C GLU A 150 15.93 -11.83 -22.12
N ASN A 151 17.25 -11.62 -22.07
CA ASN A 151 18.26 -12.67 -21.82
C ASN A 151 18.67 -12.83 -20.34
N VAL A 152 18.01 -12.16 -19.40
CA VAL A 152 18.29 -12.37 -17.97
C VAL A 152 17.29 -13.40 -17.44
N SER A 153 17.72 -14.66 -17.41
CA SER A 153 17.00 -15.74 -16.75
C SER A 153 16.74 -15.33 -15.29
N LEU A 154 15.46 -15.16 -14.94
CA LEU A 154 15.03 -14.91 -13.56
C LEU A 154 15.45 -16.10 -12.69
N VAL A 155 16.52 -15.94 -11.92
CA VAL A 155 16.71 -16.73 -10.70
C VAL A 155 15.77 -16.12 -9.67
N ALA A 156 14.61 -16.75 -9.49
CA ALA A 156 13.72 -16.45 -8.38
C ALA A 156 14.44 -16.80 -7.06
N MET A 157 14.60 -15.82 -6.17
CA MET A 157 14.91 -16.02 -4.76
C MET A 157 13.63 -15.82 -3.94
#